data_AF-A0A847X8W4-F1
#
_entry.id   AF-A0A847X8W4-F1
#
_cell.length_a   1.000
_cell.length_b   1.000
_cell.length_c   1.000
_cell.angle_alpha   90.00
_cell.angle_beta   90.00
_cell.angle_gamma   90.00
#
_symmetry.space_group_name_H-M   'P 1'
#
loop_
_entity.id
_entity.type
_entity.pdbx_description
1 polymer ?
#
loop_
_entity_poly.entity_id
_entity_poly.type
_entity_poly.pdbx_seq_one_letter_code
_entity_poly.pdbx_strand_id
1 'polypeptide(L)'
;MGQFVQEGSKVLFETILTVKEPLADLEVPFEEGDIDELNYLAGKSLDWVNQKAYEGTLEAHVETGKVPNIILEIEKLDAYNFGYMVYFFFKALAMSVYMLDVNPFDQPGVEVYKRNMFRLLGKK
;
A
#
# COMPACT_ATOMS: atom_id res chain seq x y z
N MET A 1 -11.02 2.09 6.78
CA MET A 1 -10.13 3.28 6.78
C MET A 1 -10.57 4.36 5.80
N GLY A 2 -11.20 4.06 4.66
CA GLY A 2 -11.57 5.04 3.62
C GLY A 2 -12.18 6.35 4.14
N GLN A 3 -13.22 6.30 4.99
CA GLN A 3 -13.82 7.50 5.60
C GLN A 3 -12.80 8.38 6.33
N PHE A 4 -11.88 7.78 7.09
CA PHE A 4 -10.88 8.52 7.84
C PHE A 4 -9.82 9.15 6.93
N VAL A 5 -9.45 8.48 5.85
CA VAL A 5 -8.54 9.07 4.85
C VAL A 5 -9.23 10.25 4.17
N GLN A 6 -10.49 10.07 3.77
CA GLN A 6 -11.26 11.08 3.05
C GLN A 6 -11.56 12.34 3.89
N GLU A 7 -12.06 12.17 5.12
CA GLU A 7 -12.61 13.27 5.93
C GLU A 7 -11.97 13.42 7.32
N GLY A 8 -11.11 12.48 7.71
CA GLY A 8 -10.40 12.54 8.99
C GLY A 8 -9.29 13.59 9.01
N SER A 9 -8.48 13.53 10.07
CA SER A 9 -7.39 14.47 10.30
C SER A 9 -6.36 14.42 9.17
N LYS A 10 -5.96 15.60 8.67
CA LYS A 10 -5.03 15.77 7.55
C LYS A 10 -3.57 15.64 7.98
N VAL A 11 -3.25 14.47 8.53
CA VAL A 11 -1.93 14.07 9.05
C VAL A 11 -1.39 12.82 8.35
N LEU A 12 -2.02 12.45 7.24
CA LEU A 12 -1.72 11.24 6.47
C LEU A 12 -1.25 11.62 5.06
N PHE A 13 -0.45 10.75 4.48
CA PHE A 13 -0.21 10.65 3.06
C PHE A 13 -0.25 9.16 2.69
N GLU A 14 -0.46 8.87 1.41
CA GLU A 14 -0.51 7.50 0.90
C GLU A 14 0.67 7.26 -0.04
N THR A 15 1.20 6.05 0.00
CA THR A 15 2.11 5.54 -1.04
C THR A 15 1.45 4.31 -1.63
N ILE A 16 0.96 4.42 -2.86
CA ILE A 16 0.25 3.35 -3.55
C ILE A 16 1.28 2.55 -4.35
N LEU A 17 1.27 1.23 -4.16
CA LEU A 17 2.00 0.29 -5.01
C LEU A 17 1.03 -0.27 -6.06
N THR A 18 1.27 0.02 -7.33
CA THR A 18 0.48 -0.50 -8.45
C THR A 18 1.26 -1.55 -9.23
N VAL A 19 0.54 -2.51 -9.81
CA VAL A 19 1.10 -3.54 -10.70
C VAL A 19 0.36 -3.42 -12.03
N LYS A 20 1.09 -3.37 -13.14
CA LYS A 20 0.49 -3.26 -14.48
C LYS A 20 -0.09 -4.57 -14.97
N GLU A 21 0.65 -5.66 -14.82
CA GLU A 21 0.23 -6.99 -15.26
C GLU A 21 -0.21 -7.83 -14.04
N PRO A 22 -1.50 -8.18 -13.91
CA PRO A 22 -1.95 -9.07 -12.85
C PRO A 22 -1.42 -10.50 -13.06
N LEU A 23 -1.24 -11.24 -11.97
CA LEU A 23 -0.82 -12.65 -12.04
C LEU A 23 -1.87 -13.56 -12.71
N ALA A 24 -3.13 -13.19 -12.55
CA ALA A 24 -4.28 -13.84 -13.15
C ALA A 24 -5.38 -12.78 -13.30
N ASP A 25 -6.18 -12.92 -14.35
CA ASP A 25 -7.29 -12.03 -14.62
C ASP A 25 -8.52 -12.85 -15.01
N LEU A 26 -9.69 -12.31 -14.70
CA LEU A 26 -10.97 -12.95 -14.94
C LEU A 26 -11.91 -11.92 -15.57
N GLU A 27 -12.73 -12.36 -16.50
CA GLU A 27 -13.81 -11.54 -17.02
C GLU A 27 -15.03 -11.61 -16.09
N VAL A 28 -15.67 -10.47 -15.88
CA VAL A 28 -16.95 -10.41 -15.17
C VAL A 28 -18.01 -11.12 -16.03
N PRO A 29 -18.68 -12.16 -15.51
CA PRO A 29 -19.69 -12.88 -16.27
C PRO A 29 -20.96 -12.04 -16.46
N PHE A 30 -21.70 -12.35 -17.51
CA PHE A 30 -23.06 -11.83 -17.70
C PHE A 30 -24.07 -12.66 -16.92
N GLU A 31 -25.05 -12.02 -16.29
CA GLU A 31 -26.15 -12.69 -15.58
C GLU A 31 -27.52 -12.20 -16.09
N GLU A 32 -28.35 -13.11 -16.61
CA GLU A 32 -29.64 -12.77 -17.24
C GLU A 32 -30.60 -12.05 -16.29
N GLY A 33 -30.53 -12.33 -14.98
CA GLY A 33 -31.40 -11.71 -13.98
C GLY A 33 -31.00 -10.31 -13.52
N ASP A 34 -29.73 -9.91 -13.71
CA ASP A 34 -29.14 -8.61 -13.34
C ASP A 34 -29.57 -8.05 -11.97
N ILE A 35 -29.72 -8.93 -10.97
CA ILE A 35 -30.30 -8.56 -9.66
C ILE A 35 -29.40 -7.62 -8.84
N ASP A 36 -28.12 -7.54 -9.19
CA ASP A 36 -27.11 -6.68 -8.58
C ASP A 36 -26.80 -5.42 -9.41
N GLU A 37 -27.44 -5.29 -10.59
CA GLU A 37 -27.21 -4.21 -11.56
C GLU A 37 -25.77 -4.11 -12.05
N LEU A 38 -24.98 -5.20 -12.02
CA LEU A 38 -23.56 -5.20 -12.42
C LEU A 38 -23.32 -5.62 -13.88
N ASN A 39 -24.35 -5.94 -14.67
CA ASN A 39 -24.15 -6.32 -16.08
C ASN A 39 -23.45 -5.25 -16.94
N TYR A 40 -23.40 -3.98 -16.52
CA TYR A 40 -22.60 -2.96 -17.20
C TYR A 40 -21.08 -3.22 -17.13
N LEU A 41 -20.65 -4.09 -16.21
CA LEU A 41 -19.28 -4.59 -16.08
C LEU A 41 -19.06 -5.90 -16.85
N ALA A 42 -20.10 -6.56 -17.36
CA ALA A 42 -19.98 -7.85 -18.02
C ALA A 42 -19.01 -7.79 -19.22
N GLY A 43 -18.14 -8.80 -19.34
CA GLY A 43 -17.08 -8.85 -20.34
C GLY A 43 -15.91 -7.90 -20.10
N LYS A 44 -15.90 -7.16 -18.99
CA LYS A 44 -14.70 -6.42 -18.54
C LYS A 44 -13.82 -7.32 -17.69
N SER A 45 -12.53 -7.08 -17.77
CA SER A 45 -11.52 -7.67 -16.88
C SER A 45 -11.72 -7.19 -15.45
N LEU A 46 -11.47 -8.07 -14.48
CA LEU A 46 -11.49 -7.72 -13.06
C LEU A 46 -10.33 -6.77 -12.71
N ASP A 47 -9.17 -6.95 -13.34
CA ASP A 47 -8.07 -5.98 -13.22
C ASP A 47 -8.50 -4.61 -13.74
N TRP A 48 -9.21 -4.53 -14.87
CA TRP A 48 -9.74 -3.26 -15.37
C TRP A 48 -10.67 -2.57 -14.36
N VAL A 49 -11.56 -3.32 -13.71
CA VAL A 49 -12.43 -2.78 -12.63
C VAL A 49 -11.58 -2.28 -11.46
N ASN A 50 -10.55 -3.03 -11.07
CA ASN A 50 -9.62 -2.64 -10.01
C ASN A 50 -8.82 -1.36 -10.37
N GLN A 51 -8.39 -1.20 -11.62
CA GLN A 51 -7.75 0.04 -12.09
C GLN A 51 -8.69 1.24 -12.00
N LYS A 52 -9.98 1.07 -12.32
CA LYS A 52 -10.98 2.14 -12.14
C LYS A 52 -11.26 2.47 -10.68
N ALA A 53 -11.25 1.47 -9.80
CA ALA A 53 -11.33 1.69 -8.36
C ALA A 53 -10.10 2.47 -7.84
N TYR A 54 -8.89 2.12 -8.32
CA TYR A 54 -7.65 2.85 -8.02
C TYR A 54 -7.72 4.31 -8.51
N GLU A 55 -8.03 4.55 -9.78
CA GLU A 55 -8.12 5.89 -10.36
C GLU A 55 -9.12 6.76 -9.60
N GLY A 56 -10.33 6.24 -9.34
CA GLY A 56 -11.36 6.97 -8.61
C GLY A 56 -11.01 7.24 -7.15
N THR A 57 -10.33 6.29 -6.48
CA THR A 57 -9.87 6.48 -5.09
C THR A 57 -8.75 7.51 -5.02
N LEU A 58 -7.78 7.45 -5.94
CA LEU A 58 -6.69 8.41 -6.04
C LEU A 58 -7.23 9.83 -6.24
N GLU A 59 -8.15 10.01 -7.19
CA GLU A 59 -8.81 11.30 -7.43
C GLU A 59 -9.56 11.77 -6.18
N ALA A 60 -10.37 10.91 -5.56
CA ALA A 60 -11.13 11.25 -4.37
C ALA A 60 -10.22 11.71 -3.22
N HIS A 61 -9.11 10.99 -2.98
CA HIS A 61 -8.19 11.27 -1.88
C HIS A 61 -7.33 12.51 -2.15
N VAL A 62 -6.84 12.70 -3.37
CA VAL A 62 -5.98 13.84 -3.74
C VAL A 62 -6.82 15.11 -3.89
N GLU A 63 -7.86 15.08 -4.72
CA GLU A 63 -8.58 16.28 -5.12
C GLU A 63 -9.58 16.73 -4.07
N THR A 64 -10.31 15.80 -3.46
CA THR A 64 -11.32 16.13 -2.45
C THR A 64 -10.77 15.97 -1.03
N GLY A 65 -10.08 14.84 -0.77
CA GLY A 65 -9.54 14.51 0.53
C GLY A 65 -8.30 15.34 0.91
N LYS A 66 -7.63 15.97 -0.06
CA LYS A 66 -6.36 16.71 0.12
C LYS A 66 -5.29 15.87 0.83
N VAL A 67 -5.25 14.57 0.54
CA VAL A 67 -4.27 13.61 1.04
C VAL A 67 -3.17 13.43 -0.02
N PRO A 68 -1.90 13.79 0.27
CA PRO A 68 -0.81 13.61 -0.68
C PRO A 68 -0.63 12.13 -1.01
N ASN A 69 -0.42 11.83 -2.29
CA ASN A 69 -0.25 10.48 -2.79
C ASN A 69 1.06 10.35 -3.57
N ILE A 70 1.81 9.29 -3.28
CA ILE A 70 3.01 8.87 -4.03
C ILE A 70 2.64 7.55 -4.72
N ILE A 71 2.96 7.42 -6.01
CA ILE A 71 2.69 6.20 -6.76
C ILE A 71 4.01 5.51 -7.06
N LEU A 72 4.11 4.24 -6.69
CA LEU A 72 5.17 3.33 -7.06
C LEU A 72 4.56 2.26 -7.95
N GLU A 73 5.03 2.16 -9.19
CA GLU A 73 4.51 1.20 -10.16
C GLU A 73 5.56 0.15 -10.47
N ILE A 74 5.14 -1.12 -10.54
CA ILE A 74 5.94 -2.23 -11.05
C ILE A 74 5.23 -2.90 -12.22
N GLU A 75 6.00 -3.50 -13.13
CA GLU A 75 5.44 -4.09 -14.35
C GLU A 75 4.60 -5.32 -14.02
N LYS A 76 5.15 -6.25 -13.23
CA LYS A 76 4.49 -7.50 -12.86
C LYS A 76 5.02 -8.05 -11.55
N LEU A 77 4.27 -8.97 -10.95
CA LEU A 77 4.67 -9.67 -9.73
C LEU A 77 5.55 -10.88 -10.05
N ASP A 78 6.82 -10.63 -10.32
CA ASP A 78 7.82 -11.69 -10.47
C ASP A 78 9.05 -11.47 -9.55
N ALA A 79 9.93 -12.47 -9.50
CA ALA A 79 11.12 -12.43 -8.66
C ALA A 79 12.07 -11.26 -9.00
N TYR A 80 12.09 -10.82 -10.26
CA TYR A 80 12.93 -9.71 -10.71
C TYR A 80 12.40 -8.37 -10.17
N ASN A 81 11.13 -8.07 -10.40
CA ASN A 81 10.47 -6.85 -9.93
C ASN A 81 10.43 -6.81 -8.40
N PHE A 82 10.18 -7.96 -7.76
CA PHE A 82 10.25 -8.08 -6.30
C PHE A 82 11.64 -7.72 -5.76
N GLY A 83 12.70 -8.32 -6.32
CA GLY A 83 14.08 -8.03 -5.91
C GLY A 83 14.45 -6.56 -6.10
N TYR A 84 14.02 -5.95 -7.21
CA TYR A 84 14.19 -4.53 -7.46
C TYR A 84 13.49 -3.67 -6.40
N MET A 85 12.22 -3.96 -6.13
CA MET A 85 11.40 -3.23 -5.15
C MET A 85 11.99 -3.32 -3.74
N VAL A 86 12.45 -4.50 -3.32
CA VAL A 86 13.13 -4.68 -2.02
C VAL A 86 14.34 -3.76 -1.92
N TYR A 87 15.21 -3.77 -2.93
CA TYR A 87 16.42 -2.93 -2.91
C TYR A 87 16.10 -1.43 -3.01
N PHE A 88 15.08 -1.06 -3.79
CA PHE A 88 14.56 0.30 -3.86
C PHE A 88 14.17 0.79 -2.46
N PHE A 89 13.36 0.02 -1.71
CA PHE A 89 12.95 0.41 -0.36
C PHE A 89 14.10 0.44 0.64
N PHE A 90 15.07 -0.48 0.56
CA PHE A 90 16.26 -0.42 1.42
C PHE A 90 17.04 0.88 1.22
N LYS A 91 17.25 1.28 -0.04
CA LYS A 91 17.96 2.52 -0.35
C LYS A 91 17.13 3.75 0.05
N ALA A 92 15.83 3.77 -0.25
CA ALA A 92 14.93 4.86 0.10
C ALA A 92 14.86 5.06 1.62
N LEU A 93 14.79 3.98 2.40
CA LEU A 93 14.78 4.00 3.86
C LEU A 93 16.10 4.55 4.41
N ALA A 94 17.24 4.04 3.96
CA ALA A 94 18.53 4.54 4.43
C ALA A 94 18.68 6.05 4.16
N MET A 95 18.29 6.50 2.96
CA MET A 95 18.32 7.92 2.59
C MET A 95 17.36 8.75 3.44
N SER A 96 16.11 8.32 3.63
CA SER A 96 15.11 9.11 4.37
C SER A 96 15.48 9.23 5.85
N VAL A 97 16.04 8.19 6.45
CA VAL A 97 16.47 8.22 7.86
C VAL A 97 17.68 9.13 8.06
N TYR A 98 18.62 9.15 7.11
CA TYR A 98 19.70 10.14 7.13
C TYR A 98 19.17 11.58 6.97
N MET A 99 18.15 11.82 6.14
CA MET A 99 17.50 13.13 6.04
C MET A 99 16.78 13.56 7.32
N LEU A 100 16.47 12.61 8.21
CA LEU A 100 15.89 12.85 9.53
C LEU A 100 16.95 12.96 10.64
N ASP A 101 18.25 12.97 10.30
CA ASP A 101 19.38 13.00 11.23
C ASP A 101 19.38 11.82 12.25
N VAL A 102 18.96 10.64 11.81
CA VAL A 102 18.93 9.41 12.61
C VAL A 102 19.86 8.34 12.01
N ASN A 103 20.30 7.37 12.81
CA ASN A 103 21.06 6.21 12.32
C ASN A 103 20.11 5.14 11.75
N PRO A 104 20.14 4.82 10.44
CA PRO A 104 19.29 3.78 9.85
C PRO A 104 19.65 2.35 10.24
N PHE A 105 20.78 2.14 10.92
CA PHE A 105 21.36 0.81 11.13
C PHE A 105 21.43 0.40 12.60
N ASP A 106 20.69 1.07 13.48
CA ASP A 106 20.56 0.67 14.88
C ASP A 106 19.10 0.66 15.37
N GLN A 107 18.88 0.14 16.58
CA GLN A 107 17.55 0.00 17.17
C GLN A 107 17.57 0.02 18.72
N PRO A 108 18.20 1.01 19.38
CA PRO A 108 18.44 0.99 20.83
C PRO A 108 17.16 0.87 21.68
N GLY A 109 16.02 1.37 21.19
CA GLY A 109 14.74 1.34 21.90
C GLY A 109 14.25 -0.07 22.25
N VAL A 110 14.61 -1.09 21.45
CA VAL A 110 14.14 -2.48 21.69
C VAL A 110 14.73 -3.08 22.96
N GLU A 111 15.90 -2.60 23.39
CA GLU A 111 16.56 -3.11 24.59
C GLU A 111 15.82 -2.71 25.87
N VAL A 112 15.01 -1.65 25.82
CA VAL A 112 14.25 -1.18 26.99
C VAL A 112 13.23 -2.23 27.43
N TYR A 113 12.38 -2.72 26.52
CA TYR A 113 11.37 -3.71 26.89
C TYR A 113 12.02 -5.08 27.18
N LYS A 114 13.12 -5.44 26.52
CA LYS A 114 13.88 -6.66 26.81
C LYS A 114 14.42 -6.66 28.24
N ARG A 115 15.02 -5.56 28.70
CA ARG A 115 15.47 -5.41 30.10
C ARG A 115 14.32 -5.54 31.09
N ASN A 116 13.18 -4.90 30.80
CA ASN A 116 12.00 -5.01 31.65
C ASN A 116 11.51 -6.46 31.74
N MET A 117 11.44 -7.17 30.61
CA MET A 117 11.09 -8.57 30.54
C MET A 117 12.08 -9.44 31.34
N PHE A 118 13.39 -9.26 31.16
CA PHE A 118 14.41 -10.01 31.90
C PHE A 118 14.32 -9.81 33.41
N ARG A 119 14.09 -8.56 33.84
CA ARG A 119 13.85 -8.24 35.26
C ARG A 119 12.61 -8.96 35.80
N LEU A 120 11.50 -8.94 35.06
CA LEU A 120 10.25 -9.61 35.47
C LEU A 120 10.39 -11.14 35.50
N LEU A 121 11.24 -11.71 34.65
CA LEU A 121 11.54 -13.14 34.61
C LEU A 121 12.61 -13.59 35.63
N GLY A 122 13.11 -12.67 36.47
CA GLY A 122 14.11 -12.99 37.50
C GLY A 122 15.50 -13.34 36.96
N LYS A 123 15.81 -12.95 35.71
CA LYS A 123 17.15 -13.13 35.13
C LYS A 123 18.14 -12.23 35.89
N LYS A 124 19.11 -12.85 36.57
CA LYS A 124 20.24 -12.16 37.21
C LYS A 124 21.27 -11.70 36.19
#